data_AF-A0A1H7ITC7-F1
#
_entry.id   AF-A0A1H7ITC7-F1
#
_cell.length_a   1.000
_cell.length_b   1.000
_cell.length_c   1.000
_cell.angle_alpha   90.00
_cell.angle_beta   90.00
_cell.angle_gamma   90.00
#
_symmetry.space_group_name_H-M   'P 1'
#
loop_
_entity.id
_entity.type
_entity.pdbx_description
1 polymer ?
#
loop_
_entity_poly.entity_id
_entity_poly.type
_entity_poly.pdbx_seq_one_letter_code
_entity_poly.pdbx_strand_id
1 'polypeptide(L)'
;MGLKKFIEDIEPQFEKGGKYETWYALYEAIATGLFTPGHVSKGRTHVRDSIDLKRIMITVWLAVFPAMFWGMYNIGFQATEALAAGYALPDTWQVGLFEVLGGSLSTESGWFSMMFYGAVFFLPIYATVFIVGGFWEVLFATVRKHEVNEGFFVSSILFALILPATIPLWQAAIGITFGVVIAKEIFGGTGKNFLNPALAGRAFLFFAYPGEISGDAVWVAADGFSGATALSAANQGMIEYSINADWWNAFWGYIPGSVGEVSTAMILLGGAYILYKGIASWRIVLGVFGGMVVTAMLFNAIGSDTNALFAMPWYWHLVTGGFAFGMMFMATDPVSASFTNTGKYWFGALVGIMVVLVRVVNPAFPEGMMLAILFANLFAPLFDYFVVQKNIKRRLARNV
;
A
#
# COMPACT_ATOMS: atom_id res chain seq x y z
N MET A 1 -35.10 18.75 -11.50
CA MET A 1 -33.87 19.42 -11.96
C MET A 1 -32.71 18.68 -11.32
N GLY A 2 -31.98 17.91 -12.11
CA GLY A 2 -31.01 16.94 -11.60
C GLY A 2 -29.69 17.59 -11.17
N LEU A 3 -28.98 16.90 -10.29
CA LEU A 3 -27.63 17.23 -9.80
C LEU A 3 -26.66 17.60 -10.94
N LYS A 4 -26.82 16.98 -12.11
CA LYS A 4 -26.06 17.28 -13.34
C LYS A 4 -26.22 18.72 -13.82
N LYS A 5 -27.46 19.19 -13.91
CA LYS A 5 -27.77 20.54 -14.39
C LYS A 5 -27.25 21.61 -13.43
N PHE A 6 -27.31 21.33 -12.13
CA PHE A 6 -26.75 22.23 -11.11
C PHE A 6 -25.23 22.37 -11.24
N ILE A 7 -24.51 21.28 -11.51
CA ILE A 7 -23.06 21.34 -11.73
C ILE A 7 -22.75 22.12 -13.02
N GLU A 8 -23.41 21.79 -14.13
CA GLU A 8 -23.26 22.49 -15.43
C GLU A 8 -23.58 23.99 -15.35
N ASP A 9 -24.58 24.41 -14.56
CA ASP A 9 -24.96 25.81 -14.41
C ASP A 9 -23.91 26.67 -13.66
N ILE A 10 -23.03 26.04 -12.85
CA ILE A 10 -21.99 26.74 -12.08
C ILE A 10 -20.63 26.71 -12.81
N GLU A 11 -20.45 25.81 -13.79
CA GLU A 11 -19.25 25.71 -14.65
C GLU A 11 -18.68 27.05 -15.13
N PRO A 12 -19.49 28.00 -15.65
CA PRO A 12 -18.97 29.26 -16.19
C PRO A 12 -18.32 30.16 -15.12
N GLN A 13 -18.60 29.94 -13.83
CA GLN A 13 -18.00 30.69 -12.74
C GLN A 13 -16.59 30.20 -12.39
N PHE A 14 -16.24 28.99 -12.82
CA PHE A 14 -14.96 28.34 -12.58
C PHE A 14 -14.04 28.35 -13.82
N GLU A 15 -14.55 28.59 -15.02
CA GLU A 15 -13.74 28.75 -16.24
C GLU A 15 -12.84 30.00 -16.21
N LYS A 16 -11.87 30.08 -17.14
CA LYS A 16 -10.92 31.21 -17.25
C LYS A 16 -11.66 32.55 -17.37
N GLY A 17 -11.47 33.44 -16.40
CA GLY A 17 -12.18 34.73 -16.28
C GLY A 17 -13.41 34.73 -15.35
N GLY A 18 -13.75 33.58 -14.75
CA GLY A 18 -14.79 33.46 -13.72
C GLY A 18 -14.31 33.86 -12.31
N LYS A 19 -15.26 34.21 -11.42
CA LYS A 19 -14.96 34.67 -10.05
C LYS A 19 -14.25 33.61 -9.20
N TYR A 20 -14.41 32.33 -9.54
CA TYR A 20 -13.82 31.20 -8.83
C TYR A 20 -12.83 30.42 -9.71
N GLU A 21 -12.14 31.05 -10.67
CA GLU A 21 -11.14 30.40 -11.55
C GLU A 21 -10.11 29.57 -10.76
N THR A 22 -9.71 30.03 -9.57
CA THR A 22 -8.78 29.31 -8.69
C THR A 22 -9.33 27.97 -8.17
N TRP A 23 -10.64 27.78 -8.13
CA TRP A 23 -11.28 26.55 -7.64
C TRP A 23 -11.69 25.60 -8.77
N TYR A 24 -11.31 25.90 -10.02
CA TYR A 24 -11.64 25.07 -11.17
C TYR A 24 -11.26 23.59 -10.97
N ALA A 25 -10.06 23.34 -10.46
CA ALA A 25 -9.57 21.98 -10.23
C ALA A 25 -10.45 21.19 -9.23
N LEU A 26 -11.00 21.85 -8.21
CA LEU A 26 -11.90 21.22 -7.24
C LEU A 26 -13.30 20.98 -7.86
N TYR A 27 -13.82 21.96 -8.60
CA TYR A 27 -15.07 21.82 -9.33
C TYR A 27 -15.00 20.65 -10.33
N GLU A 28 -13.94 20.58 -11.12
CA GLU A 28 -13.69 19.52 -12.10
C GLU A 28 -13.55 18.15 -11.44
N ALA A 29 -12.84 18.04 -10.31
CA ALA A 29 -12.73 16.78 -9.57
C ALA A 29 -14.10 16.25 -9.12
N ILE A 30 -14.98 17.14 -8.63
CA ILE A 30 -16.34 16.78 -8.20
C ILE A 30 -17.23 16.44 -9.41
N ALA A 31 -17.19 17.28 -10.45
CA ALA A 31 -17.98 17.11 -11.67
C ALA A 31 -17.63 15.79 -12.40
N THR A 32 -16.33 15.52 -12.55
CA THR A 32 -15.81 14.29 -13.17
C THR A 32 -16.01 13.08 -12.27
N GLY A 33 -16.01 13.26 -10.95
CA GLY A 33 -16.34 12.23 -9.97
C GLY A 33 -17.78 11.73 -10.09
N LEU A 34 -18.73 12.64 -10.28
CA LEU A 34 -20.17 12.34 -10.35
C LEU A 34 -20.67 12.04 -11.77
N PHE A 35 -20.04 12.61 -12.80
CA PHE A 35 -20.48 12.53 -14.19
C PHE A 35 -19.33 12.21 -15.14
N THR A 36 -19.61 11.45 -16.19
CA THR A 36 -18.63 11.17 -17.24
C THR A 36 -18.38 12.45 -18.04
N PRO A 37 -17.10 12.87 -18.24
CA PRO A 37 -16.80 14.06 -19.02
C PRO A 37 -17.30 13.89 -20.46
N GLY A 38 -17.99 14.89 -20.99
CA GLY A 38 -18.56 14.89 -22.34
C GLY A 38 -17.53 15.04 -23.47
N HIS A 39 -16.23 15.00 -23.14
CA HIS A 39 -15.15 15.15 -24.12
C HIS A 39 -14.96 13.86 -24.92
N VAL A 40 -15.61 13.79 -26.08
CA VAL A 40 -15.27 12.83 -27.13
C VAL A 40 -14.00 13.29 -27.86
N SER A 41 -13.05 12.38 -28.07
CA SER A 41 -11.86 12.67 -28.89
C SER A 41 -12.27 13.18 -30.28
N LYS A 42 -11.93 14.44 -30.59
CA LYS A 42 -12.18 15.06 -31.90
C LYS A 42 -10.89 14.98 -32.72
N GLY A 43 -10.88 14.17 -33.78
CA GLY A 43 -9.73 14.01 -34.68
C GLY A 43 -9.49 12.56 -35.14
N ARG A 44 -8.45 12.36 -35.96
CA ARG A 44 -7.96 11.03 -36.36
C ARG A 44 -7.06 10.46 -35.26
N THR A 45 -7.64 9.94 -34.19
CA THR A 45 -6.91 9.19 -33.16
C THR A 45 -6.62 7.76 -33.64
N HIS A 46 -5.35 7.35 -33.58
CA HIS A 46 -4.88 6.06 -34.12
C HIS A 46 -5.34 4.85 -33.29
N VAL A 47 -5.59 5.05 -32.00
CA VAL A 47 -6.09 4.03 -31.07
C VAL A 47 -7.13 4.68 -30.16
N ARG A 48 -8.33 4.09 -30.12
CA ARG A 48 -9.37 4.42 -29.14
C ARG A 48 -9.43 3.25 -28.18
N ASP A 49 -8.87 3.42 -26.99
CA ASP A 49 -8.99 2.43 -25.92
C ASP A 49 -10.13 2.83 -24.98
N SER A 50 -10.80 1.83 -24.45
CA SER A 50 -11.84 1.96 -23.41
C SER A 50 -11.25 2.09 -22.00
N ILE A 51 -9.94 1.82 -21.86
CA ILE A 51 -9.23 1.90 -20.59
C ILE A 51 -8.64 3.31 -20.42
N ASP A 52 -9.26 4.08 -19.52
CA ASP A 52 -8.76 5.36 -19.03
C ASP A 52 -8.01 5.19 -17.69
N LEU A 53 -7.12 6.13 -17.38
CA LEU A 53 -6.36 6.14 -16.12
C LEU A 53 -7.27 6.09 -14.89
N LYS A 54 -8.41 6.78 -14.95
CA LYS A 54 -9.46 6.77 -13.92
C LYS A 54 -9.98 5.36 -13.64
N ARG A 55 -10.42 4.62 -14.67
CA ARG A 55 -10.89 3.23 -14.48
C ARG A 55 -9.79 2.32 -13.97
N ILE A 56 -8.54 2.50 -14.42
CA ILE A 56 -7.40 1.75 -13.88
C ILE A 56 -7.29 1.98 -12.37
N MET A 57 -7.28 3.24 -11.92
CA MET A 57 -7.12 3.59 -10.51
C MET A 57 -8.28 3.09 -9.64
N ILE A 58 -9.53 3.24 -10.10
CA ILE A 58 -10.71 2.73 -9.39
C ILE A 58 -10.67 1.19 -9.31
N THR A 59 -10.22 0.51 -10.37
CA THR A 59 -10.10 -0.96 -10.37
C THR A 59 -9.10 -1.43 -9.33
N VAL A 60 -7.95 -0.75 -9.18
CA VAL A 60 -6.95 -1.06 -8.15
C VAL A 60 -7.49 -0.75 -6.75
N TRP A 61 -8.16 0.38 -6.57
CA TRP A 61 -8.79 0.77 -5.31
C TRP A 61 -9.80 -0.30 -4.83
N LEU A 62 -10.68 -0.76 -5.72
CA LEU A 62 -11.63 -1.85 -5.42
C LEU A 62 -10.94 -3.19 -5.17
N ALA A 63 -9.85 -3.49 -5.87
CA ALA A 63 -9.12 -4.75 -5.71
C ALA A 63 -8.48 -4.89 -4.33
N VAL A 64 -8.26 -3.79 -3.61
CA VAL A 64 -7.69 -3.78 -2.26
C VAL A 64 -8.76 -4.03 -1.18
N PHE A 65 -10.05 -3.91 -1.50
CA PHE A 65 -11.14 -4.04 -0.52
C PHE A 65 -11.20 -5.39 0.22
N PRO A 66 -10.95 -6.54 -0.42
CA PRO A 66 -10.91 -7.81 0.29
C PRO A 66 -9.88 -7.82 1.43
N ALA A 67 -8.68 -7.27 1.18
CA ALA A 67 -7.65 -7.14 2.20
C ALA A 67 -8.04 -6.11 3.28
N MET A 68 -8.65 -4.99 2.89
CA MET A 68 -9.14 -3.97 3.81
C MET A 68 -10.19 -4.52 4.80
N PHE A 69 -11.24 -5.19 4.29
CA PHE A 69 -12.30 -5.75 5.13
C PHE A 69 -11.78 -6.86 6.06
N TRP A 70 -10.86 -7.69 5.55
CA TRP A 70 -10.22 -8.68 6.40
C TRP A 70 -9.35 -8.05 7.48
N GLY A 71 -8.60 -7.00 7.15
CA GLY A 71 -7.83 -6.22 8.11
C GLY A 71 -8.69 -5.65 9.23
N MET A 72 -9.84 -5.06 8.88
CA MET A 72 -10.82 -4.56 9.85
C MET A 72 -11.36 -5.69 10.74
N TYR A 73 -11.68 -6.84 10.17
CA TYR A 73 -12.07 -8.02 10.94
C TYR A 73 -10.95 -8.48 11.89
N ASN A 74 -9.71 -8.58 11.42
CA ASN A 74 -8.59 -9.07 12.22
C ASN A 74 -8.27 -8.16 13.41
N ILE A 75 -8.39 -6.84 13.28
CA ILE A 75 -8.23 -5.93 14.43
C ILE A 75 -9.21 -6.30 15.56
N GLY A 76 -10.47 -6.57 15.22
CA GLY A 76 -11.48 -7.02 16.18
C GLY A 76 -11.20 -8.42 16.71
N PHE A 77 -10.78 -9.35 15.86
CA PHE A 77 -10.41 -10.71 16.25
C PHE A 77 -9.26 -10.72 17.27
N GLN A 78 -8.19 -9.97 17.00
CA GLN A 78 -7.06 -9.85 17.93
C GLN A 78 -7.47 -9.18 19.25
N ALA A 79 -8.38 -8.19 19.20
CA ALA A 79 -8.92 -7.59 20.42
C ALA A 79 -9.77 -8.59 21.23
N THR A 80 -10.56 -9.46 20.57
CA THR A 80 -11.30 -10.53 21.28
C THR A 80 -10.39 -11.60 21.87
N GLU A 81 -9.30 -11.96 21.19
CA GLU A 81 -8.32 -12.91 21.74
C GLU A 81 -7.58 -12.31 22.94
N ALA A 82 -7.24 -11.02 22.88
CA ALA A 82 -6.66 -10.33 24.03
C ALA A 82 -7.63 -10.24 25.22
N LEU A 83 -8.92 -9.98 24.98
CA LEU A 83 -9.97 -10.06 26.00
C LEU A 83 -10.07 -11.47 26.61
N ALA A 84 -10.02 -12.52 25.79
CA ALA A 84 -10.03 -13.91 26.26
C ALA A 84 -8.80 -14.25 27.13
N ALA A 85 -7.66 -13.62 26.84
CA ALA A 85 -6.45 -13.71 27.65
C ALA A 85 -6.48 -12.86 28.94
N GLY A 86 -7.59 -12.15 29.20
CA GLY A 86 -7.80 -11.38 30.43
C GLY A 86 -7.35 -9.92 30.36
N TYR A 87 -6.98 -9.41 29.18
CA TYR A 87 -6.67 -8.00 28.98
C TYR A 87 -7.94 -7.16 28.81
N ALA A 88 -7.85 -5.87 29.08
CA ALA A 88 -8.96 -4.93 28.90
C ALA A 88 -8.88 -4.24 27.53
N LEU A 89 -10.03 -3.73 27.06
CA LEU A 89 -10.04 -2.81 25.93
C LEU A 89 -9.37 -1.49 26.31
N PRO A 90 -8.65 -0.84 25.39
CA PRO A 90 -7.95 0.40 25.67
C PRO A 90 -8.94 1.56 25.83
N ASP A 91 -8.74 2.38 26.86
CA ASP A 91 -9.56 3.58 27.11
C ASP A 91 -9.23 4.68 26.09
N THR A 92 -9.83 4.54 24.91
CA THR A 92 -9.61 5.41 23.75
C THR A 92 -10.94 5.87 23.19
N TRP A 93 -10.96 7.06 22.59
CA TRP A 93 -12.19 7.62 22.02
C TRP A 93 -12.77 6.73 20.90
N GLN A 94 -11.94 5.92 20.25
CA GLN A 94 -12.36 4.90 19.29
C GLN A 94 -13.25 3.84 19.96
N VAL A 95 -12.85 3.33 21.12
CA VAL A 95 -13.65 2.35 21.87
C VAL A 95 -14.92 3.00 22.41
N GLY A 96 -14.84 4.23 22.91
CA GLY A 96 -16.04 4.99 23.30
C GLY A 96 -17.03 5.21 22.15
N LEU A 97 -16.53 5.47 20.93
CA LEU A 97 -17.38 5.59 19.74
C LEU A 97 -18.01 4.24 19.34
N PHE A 98 -17.26 3.15 19.47
CA PHE A 98 -17.78 1.80 19.23
C PHE A 98 -18.93 1.45 20.19
N GLU A 99 -18.77 1.74 21.48
CA GLU A 99 -19.79 1.50 22.51
C GLU A 99 -21.03 2.39 22.30
N VAL A 100 -20.83 3.69 22.00
CA VAL A 100 -21.93 4.64 21.73
C VAL A 100 -22.75 4.24 20.50
N LEU A 101 -22.10 3.67 19.49
CA LEU A 101 -22.78 3.17 18.29
C LEU A 101 -23.43 1.79 18.49
N GLY A 102 -23.47 1.27 19.73
CA GLY A 102 -24.12 0.01 20.08
C GLY A 102 -23.27 -1.23 19.84
N GLY A 103 -21.96 -1.07 19.63
CA GLY A 103 -21.02 -2.17 19.57
C GLY A 103 -20.69 -2.70 20.96
N SER A 104 -20.72 -4.02 21.12
CA SER A 104 -20.19 -4.70 22.30
C SER A 104 -19.19 -5.76 21.85
N LEU A 105 -18.01 -5.81 22.48
CA LEU A 105 -17.01 -6.84 22.20
C LEU A 105 -16.93 -7.80 23.40
N SER A 106 -17.07 -9.08 23.10
CA SER A 106 -17.03 -10.21 24.02
C SER A 106 -16.33 -11.39 23.36
N THR A 107 -15.96 -12.40 24.14
CA THR A 107 -15.31 -13.62 23.64
C THR A 107 -16.15 -14.42 22.65
N GLU A 108 -17.46 -14.20 22.60
CA GLU A 108 -18.41 -14.85 21.67
C GLU A 108 -18.93 -13.88 20.58
N SER A 109 -18.28 -12.73 20.41
CA SER A 109 -18.70 -11.75 19.42
C SER A 109 -18.69 -12.33 18.00
N GLY A 110 -19.77 -12.07 17.25
CA GLY A 110 -19.85 -12.49 15.86
C GLY A 110 -18.88 -11.72 14.97
N TRP A 111 -18.71 -12.21 13.74
CA TRP A 111 -17.87 -11.57 12.71
C TRP A 111 -18.14 -10.08 12.55
N PHE A 112 -19.43 -9.69 12.53
CA PHE A 112 -19.83 -8.31 12.27
C PHE A 112 -19.39 -7.35 13.36
N SER A 113 -19.50 -7.74 14.64
CA SER A 113 -19.01 -6.95 15.78
C SER A 113 -17.49 -6.78 15.76
N MET A 114 -16.73 -7.84 15.42
CA MET A 114 -15.27 -7.77 15.29
C MET A 114 -14.87 -6.82 14.16
N MET A 115 -15.50 -6.93 13.01
CA MET A 115 -15.24 -6.04 11.87
C MET A 115 -15.65 -4.59 12.18
N PHE A 116 -16.75 -4.38 12.90
CA PHE A 116 -17.18 -3.05 13.31
C PHE A 116 -16.19 -2.40 14.29
N TYR A 117 -15.64 -3.15 15.24
CA TYR A 117 -14.59 -2.67 16.13
C TYR A 117 -13.37 -2.20 15.33
N GLY A 118 -12.84 -3.03 14.42
CA GLY A 118 -11.72 -2.62 13.58
C GLY A 118 -12.03 -1.48 12.61
N ALA A 119 -13.29 -1.34 12.18
CA ALA A 119 -13.73 -0.21 11.36
C ALA A 119 -13.55 1.12 12.07
N VAL A 120 -13.84 1.17 13.37
CA VAL A 120 -13.73 2.39 14.17
C VAL A 120 -12.27 2.83 14.34
N PHE A 121 -11.30 1.90 14.27
CA PHE A 121 -9.88 2.24 14.24
C PHE A 121 -9.40 2.65 12.84
N PHE A 122 -9.77 1.89 11.80
CA PHE A 122 -9.26 2.11 10.45
C PHE A 122 -9.89 3.31 9.73
N LEU A 123 -11.21 3.51 9.84
CA LEU A 123 -11.92 4.55 9.07
C LEU A 123 -11.45 5.97 9.41
N PRO A 124 -11.18 6.35 10.68
CA PRO A 124 -10.62 7.66 11.00
C PRO A 124 -9.22 7.88 10.41
N ILE A 125 -8.38 6.84 10.37
CA ILE A 125 -7.06 6.90 9.73
C ILE A 125 -7.23 7.16 8.23
N TYR A 126 -8.05 6.35 7.56
CA TYR A 126 -8.32 6.53 6.13
C TYR A 126 -8.90 7.91 5.81
N ALA A 127 -9.87 8.37 6.61
CA ALA A 127 -10.47 9.69 6.44
C ALA A 127 -9.44 10.82 6.59
N THR A 128 -8.58 10.74 7.61
CA THR A 128 -7.53 11.74 7.84
C THR A 128 -6.54 11.76 6.69
N VAL A 129 -6.08 10.59 6.25
CA VAL A 129 -5.15 10.45 5.11
C VAL A 129 -5.76 11.02 3.83
N PHE A 130 -7.03 10.68 3.55
CA PHE A 130 -7.74 11.13 2.37
C PHE A 130 -7.96 12.66 2.36
N ILE A 131 -8.41 13.23 3.47
CA ILE A 131 -8.66 14.67 3.59
C ILE A 131 -7.36 15.47 3.48
N VAL A 132 -6.33 15.11 4.24
CA VAL A 132 -5.07 15.88 4.28
C VAL A 132 -4.29 15.73 2.99
N GLY A 133 -4.16 14.52 2.46
CA GLY A 133 -3.46 14.32 1.19
C GLY A 133 -4.22 14.91 0.00
N GLY A 134 -5.56 14.81 0.00
CA GLY A 134 -6.41 15.41 -1.02
C GLY A 134 -6.35 16.94 -1.00
N PHE A 135 -6.29 17.55 0.20
CA PHE A 135 -6.04 18.98 0.35
C PHE A 135 -4.74 19.42 -0.34
N TRP A 136 -3.63 18.70 -0.10
CA TRP A 136 -2.36 19.03 -0.74
C TRP A 136 -2.41 18.85 -2.26
N GLU A 137 -3.00 17.78 -2.76
CA GLU A 137 -3.09 17.56 -4.20
C GLU A 137 -3.94 18.63 -4.90
N VAL A 138 -5.09 18.99 -4.33
CA VAL A 138 -5.95 20.07 -4.86
C VAL A 138 -5.22 21.40 -4.82
N LEU A 139 -4.46 21.68 -3.75
CA LEU A 139 -3.66 22.91 -3.63
C LEU A 139 -2.60 22.97 -4.73
N PHE A 140 -1.83 21.91 -4.94
CA PHE A 140 -0.79 21.87 -5.97
C PHE A 140 -1.38 21.93 -7.39
N ALA A 141 -2.51 21.25 -7.63
CA ALA A 141 -3.23 21.30 -8.90
C ALA A 141 -3.74 22.73 -9.21
N THR A 142 -4.27 23.42 -8.20
CA THR A 142 -4.71 24.82 -8.29
C THR A 142 -3.54 25.75 -8.62
N VAL A 143 -2.42 25.62 -7.91
CA VAL A 143 -1.22 26.45 -8.13
C VAL A 143 -0.65 26.24 -9.53
N ARG A 144 -0.69 25.00 -10.04
CA ARG A 144 -0.12 24.63 -11.35
C ARG A 144 -1.11 24.69 -12.51
N LYS A 145 -2.37 25.01 -12.23
CA LYS A 145 -3.47 25.09 -13.21
C LYS A 145 -3.59 23.83 -14.08
N HIS A 146 -3.54 22.66 -13.44
CA HIS A 146 -3.83 21.38 -14.10
C HIS A 146 -4.96 20.65 -13.37
N GLU A 147 -5.56 19.65 -14.03
CA GLU A 147 -6.63 18.82 -13.50
C GLU A 147 -6.15 17.98 -12.30
N VAL A 148 -7.06 17.61 -11.39
CA VAL A 148 -6.75 16.71 -10.27
C VAL A 148 -6.72 15.28 -10.79
N ASN A 149 -5.63 14.55 -10.52
CA ASN A 149 -5.47 13.19 -10.97
C ASN A 149 -6.02 12.19 -9.92
N GLU A 150 -6.77 11.19 -10.36
CA GLU A 150 -7.36 10.18 -9.47
C GLU A 150 -6.35 9.22 -8.82
N GLY A 151 -5.07 9.28 -9.20
CA GLY A 151 -4.01 8.45 -8.62
C GLY A 151 -3.88 8.56 -7.09
N PHE A 152 -4.36 9.63 -6.48
CA PHE A 152 -4.36 9.77 -5.02
C PHE A 152 -5.41 8.91 -4.30
N PHE A 153 -6.51 8.52 -4.95
CA PHE A 153 -7.46 7.58 -4.35
C PHE A 153 -6.77 6.25 -4.02
N VAL A 154 -5.86 5.81 -4.89
CA VAL A 154 -5.07 4.60 -4.66
C VAL A 154 -3.97 4.86 -3.62
N SER A 155 -3.26 5.98 -3.70
CA SER A 155 -2.19 6.29 -2.73
C SER A 155 -2.71 6.43 -1.30
N SER A 156 -3.88 7.04 -1.10
CA SER A 156 -4.51 7.22 0.21
C SER A 156 -4.94 5.90 0.85
N ILE A 157 -5.58 5.00 0.11
CA ILE A 157 -5.97 3.69 0.66
C ILE A 157 -4.76 2.82 0.94
N LEU A 158 -3.77 2.80 0.04
CA LEU A 158 -2.55 2.02 0.24
C LEU A 158 -1.75 2.53 1.43
N PHE A 159 -1.65 3.84 1.60
CA PHE A 159 -0.98 4.44 2.76
C PHE A 159 -1.73 4.17 4.07
N ALA A 160 -3.07 4.25 4.08
CA ALA A 160 -3.83 3.93 5.30
C ALA A 160 -3.68 2.47 5.71
N LEU A 161 -3.63 1.55 4.73
CA LEU A 161 -3.59 0.11 4.98
C LEU A 161 -2.25 -0.41 5.49
N ILE A 162 -1.15 0.22 5.09
CA ILE A 162 0.16 -0.16 5.62
C ILE A 162 0.35 0.33 7.06
N LEU A 163 -0.33 1.38 7.50
CA LEU A 163 -0.13 1.89 8.86
C LEU A 163 -0.73 0.98 9.95
N PRO A 164 -0.16 0.99 11.17
CA PRO A 164 -0.78 0.37 12.34
C PRO A 164 -2.15 0.97 12.65
N ALA A 165 -3.09 0.14 13.14
CA ALA A 165 -4.45 0.58 13.49
C ALA A 165 -4.50 1.57 14.66
N THR A 166 -3.47 1.59 15.50
CA THR A 166 -3.36 2.44 16.69
C THR A 166 -2.59 3.74 16.44
N ILE A 167 -2.17 4.01 15.20
CA ILE A 167 -1.36 5.20 14.90
C ILE A 167 -2.14 6.49 15.22
N PRO A 168 -1.53 7.47 15.89
CA PRO A 168 -2.15 8.77 16.09
C PRO A 168 -2.51 9.44 14.75
N LEU A 169 -3.73 9.98 14.65
CA LEU A 169 -4.24 10.59 13.41
C LEU A 169 -3.34 11.71 12.87
N TRP A 170 -2.71 12.48 13.75
CA TRP A 170 -1.79 13.54 13.36
C TRP A 170 -0.51 13.00 12.70
N GLN A 171 -0.01 11.84 13.12
CA GLN A 171 1.14 11.19 12.46
C GLN A 171 0.75 10.71 11.07
N ALA A 172 -0.42 10.09 10.92
CA ALA A 172 -0.95 9.72 9.60
C ALA A 172 -1.06 10.95 8.67
N ALA A 173 -1.50 12.11 9.20
CA ALA A 173 -1.58 13.36 8.47
C ALA A 173 -0.21 13.90 8.00
N ILE A 174 0.80 13.91 8.87
CA ILE A 174 2.14 14.38 8.50
C ILE A 174 2.82 13.39 7.55
N GLY A 175 2.63 12.09 7.76
CA GLY A 175 3.16 11.04 6.88
C GLY A 175 2.64 11.14 5.46
N ILE A 176 1.32 11.28 5.27
CA ILE A 176 0.76 11.49 3.93
C ILE A 176 1.17 12.84 3.34
N THR A 177 1.31 13.89 4.17
CA THR A 177 1.83 15.19 3.73
C THR A 177 3.23 15.04 3.15
N PHE A 178 4.13 14.34 3.84
CA PHE A 178 5.47 14.09 3.33
C PHE A 178 5.45 13.29 2.02
N GLY A 179 4.68 12.19 1.98
CA GLY A 179 4.56 11.36 0.78
C GLY A 179 4.02 12.12 -0.43
N VAL A 180 2.92 12.85 -0.27
CA VAL A 180 2.28 13.62 -1.36
C VAL A 180 3.12 14.82 -1.75
N VAL A 181 3.55 15.66 -0.81
CA VAL A 181 4.27 16.88 -1.14
C VAL A 181 5.67 16.57 -1.64
N ILE A 182 6.46 15.83 -0.86
CA ILE A 182 7.88 15.62 -1.15
C ILE A 182 8.09 14.59 -2.24
N ALA A 183 7.46 13.42 -2.17
CA ALA A 183 7.76 12.34 -3.10
C ALA A 183 6.97 12.40 -4.43
N LYS A 184 5.86 13.15 -4.47
CA LYS A 184 4.98 13.23 -5.66
C LYS A 184 4.88 14.65 -6.24
N GLU A 185 4.35 15.60 -5.48
CA GLU A 185 3.97 16.91 -6.02
C GLU A 185 5.16 17.78 -6.37
N ILE A 186 6.24 17.80 -5.58
CA ILE A 186 7.46 18.57 -5.94
C ILE A 186 7.99 18.19 -7.33
N PHE A 187 7.88 16.92 -7.72
CA PHE A 187 8.36 16.39 -9.00
C PHE A 187 7.42 16.59 -10.19
N GLY A 188 6.26 17.19 -9.96
CA GLY A 188 5.31 17.53 -11.02
C GLY A 188 4.03 16.69 -11.05
N GLY A 189 3.73 15.95 -9.97
CA GLY A 189 2.48 15.21 -9.79
C GLY A 189 2.52 13.76 -10.31
N THR A 190 1.34 13.15 -10.45
CA THR A 190 1.19 11.76 -10.93
C THR A 190 1.84 11.57 -12.30
N GLY A 191 2.67 10.54 -12.43
CA GLY A 191 3.37 10.23 -13.68
C GLY A 191 4.81 10.75 -13.73
N LYS A 192 5.23 11.57 -12.76
CA LYS A 192 6.61 12.10 -12.64
C LYS A 192 7.30 11.72 -11.34
N ASN A 193 6.61 11.03 -10.43
CA ASN A 193 7.18 10.57 -9.17
C ASN A 193 8.16 9.41 -9.42
N PHE A 194 9.39 9.58 -8.95
CA PHE A 194 10.47 8.59 -9.06
C PHE A 194 10.44 7.57 -7.92
N LEU A 195 9.62 7.79 -6.89
CA LEU A 195 9.39 6.91 -5.75
C LEU A 195 7.89 6.69 -5.55
N ASN A 196 7.54 5.58 -4.92
CA ASN A 196 6.17 5.33 -4.46
C ASN A 196 5.82 6.32 -3.32
N PRO A 197 4.81 7.20 -3.49
CA PRO A 197 4.50 8.25 -2.51
C PRO A 197 4.00 7.73 -1.16
N ALA A 198 3.21 6.65 -1.16
CA ALA A 198 2.70 6.04 0.06
C ALA A 198 3.86 5.45 0.88
N LEU A 199 4.78 4.74 0.22
CA LEU A 199 5.96 4.19 0.89
C LEU A 199 6.93 5.26 1.37
N ALA A 200 7.08 6.37 0.62
CA ALA A 200 7.87 7.50 1.08
C ALA A 200 7.29 8.15 2.35
N GLY A 201 5.97 8.29 2.42
CA GLY A 201 5.27 8.72 3.64
C GLY A 201 5.48 7.75 4.80
N ARG A 202 5.41 6.44 4.55
CA ARG A 202 5.65 5.41 5.58
C ARG A 202 7.09 5.47 6.06
N ALA A 203 8.05 5.63 5.16
CA ALA A 203 9.46 5.73 5.50
C ALA A 203 9.76 6.97 6.34
N PHE A 204 9.11 8.09 6.05
CA PHE A 204 9.20 9.28 6.88
C PHE A 204 8.73 9.00 8.32
N LEU A 205 7.55 8.39 8.48
CA LEU A 205 7.05 8.03 9.82
C LEU A 205 7.97 7.02 10.51
N PHE A 206 8.48 6.04 9.75
CA PHE A 206 9.39 5.03 10.25
C PHE A 206 10.67 5.60 10.88
N PHE A 207 11.26 6.60 10.24
CA PHE A 207 12.50 7.22 10.76
C PHE A 207 12.26 8.38 11.72
N ALA A 208 11.15 9.11 11.58
CA ALA A 208 10.86 10.27 12.43
C ALA A 208 10.14 9.89 13.74
N TYR A 209 9.28 8.87 13.70
CA TYR A 209 8.43 8.44 14.81
C TYR A 209 8.47 6.92 14.99
N PRO A 210 9.64 6.37 15.37
CA PRO A 210 9.81 4.93 15.49
C PRO A 210 8.93 4.30 16.59
N GLY A 211 8.55 5.04 17.65
CA GLY A 211 7.82 4.48 18.78
C GLY A 211 6.49 3.82 18.42
N GLU A 212 5.75 4.39 17.46
CA GLU A 212 4.42 3.92 17.07
C GLU A 212 4.42 2.95 15.88
N ILE A 213 5.50 2.92 15.10
CA ILE A 213 5.58 2.17 13.82
C ILE A 213 6.69 1.12 13.80
N SER A 214 7.66 1.20 14.70
CA SER A 214 8.75 0.24 14.87
C SER A 214 8.90 -0.11 16.35
N GLY A 215 8.32 -1.24 16.73
CA GLY A 215 8.42 -1.73 18.10
C GLY A 215 8.27 -3.24 18.14
N ASP A 216 8.87 -3.84 19.18
CA ASP A 216 8.68 -5.26 19.50
C ASP A 216 7.31 -5.55 20.10
N ALA A 217 6.48 -4.53 20.35
CA ALA A 217 5.12 -4.68 20.85
C ALA A 217 4.12 -4.85 19.69
N VAL A 218 3.28 -5.88 19.78
CA VAL A 218 2.21 -6.14 18.81
C VAL A 218 1.24 -4.95 18.72
N TRP A 219 0.87 -4.59 17.49
CA TRP A 219 -0.21 -3.64 17.19
C TRP A 219 -1.61 -4.24 17.44
N VAL A 220 -1.89 -4.73 18.66
CA VAL A 220 -3.24 -5.12 19.10
C VAL A 220 -3.90 -3.95 19.80
N ALA A 221 -5.16 -3.68 19.49
CA ALA A 221 -5.97 -2.68 20.17
C ALA A 221 -6.52 -3.24 21.52
N ALA A 222 -5.60 -3.62 22.42
CA ALA A 222 -5.84 -4.12 23.77
C ALA A 222 -4.84 -3.48 24.74
N ASP A 223 -5.29 -3.07 25.92
CA ASP A 223 -4.43 -2.41 26.91
C ASP A 223 -3.45 -3.39 27.55
N GLY A 224 -2.18 -3.00 27.67
CA GLY A 224 -1.13 -3.81 28.28
C GLY A 224 -0.70 -5.07 27.49
N PHE A 225 -1.27 -5.33 26.31
CA PHE A 225 -0.87 -6.47 25.48
C PHE A 225 0.47 -6.19 24.81
N SER A 226 1.51 -6.90 25.25
CA SER A 226 2.84 -6.87 24.64
C SER A 226 3.19 -8.27 24.15
N GLY A 227 3.64 -8.36 22.90
CA GLY A 227 4.10 -9.60 22.29
C GLY A 227 4.91 -9.30 21.04
N ALA A 228 5.70 -10.27 20.59
CA ALA A 228 6.51 -10.10 19.39
C ALA A 228 5.65 -10.23 18.12
N THR A 229 5.88 -9.38 17.13
CA THR A 229 5.37 -9.59 15.76
C THR A 229 5.88 -10.94 15.21
N ALA A 230 5.19 -11.56 14.25
CA ALA A 230 5.64 -12.84 13.68
C ALA A 230 7.10 -12.78 13.14
N LEU A 231 7.53 -11.62 12.62
CA LEU A 231 8.90 -11.41 12.15
C LEU A 231 9.92 -11.23 13.29
N SER A 232 9.55 -10.52 14.38
CA SER A 232 10.44 -10.40 15.54
C SER A 232 10.50 -11.69 16.36
N ALA A 233 9.41 -12.45 16.43
CA ALA A 233 9.39 -13.80 17.01
C ALA A 233 10.26 -14.79 16.20
N ALA A 234 10.26 -14.69 14.87
CA ALA A 234 11.17 -15.44 14.01
C ALA A 234 12.65 -15.09 14.28
N ASN A 235 12.97 -13.80 14.49
CA ASN A 235 14.33 -13.37 14.87
C ASN A 235 14.78 -13.97 16.20
N GLN A 236 13.85 -14.11 17.15
CA GLN A 236 14.09 -14.71 18.46
C GLN A 236 14.14 -16.25 18.41
N GLY A 237 13.92 -16.89 17.25
CA GLY A 237 13.93 -18.35 17.11
C GLY A 237 12.71 -19.05 17.72
N MET A 238 11.62 -18.30 17.96
CA MET A 238 10.42 -18.81 18.62
C MET A 238 9.43 -19.49 17.65
N ILE A 239 9.71 -19.48 16.35
CA ILE A 239 8.85 -20.04 15.31
C ILE A 239 9.48 -21.31 14.74
N GLU A 240 8.72 -22.39 14.75
CA GLU A 240 9.06 -23.59 14.01
C GLU A 240 8.65 -23.42 12.54
N TYR A 241 9.60 -23.54 11.62
CA TYR A 241 9.37 -23.24 10.21
C TYR A 241 8.65 -24.36 9.42
N SER A 242 7.88 -25.24 10.06
CA SER A 242 7.10 -26.28 9.38
C SER A 242 5.77 -25.75 8.80
N ILE A 243 5.18 -26.45 7.83
CA ILE A 243 3.82 -26.13 7.35
C ILE A 243 2.83 -26.72 8.35
N ASN A 244 2.55 -25.95 9.40
CA ASN A 244 1.71 -26.34 10.53
C ASN A 244 0.45 -25.45 10.60
N ALA A 245 -0.28 -25.54 11.71
CA ALA A 245 -1.43 -24.68 11.96
C ALA A 245 -1.07 -23.18 11.98
N ASP A 246 0.11 -22.82 12.50
CA ASP A 246 0.58 -21.43 12.56
C ASP A 246 0.83 -20.84 11.17
N TRP A 247 1.35 -21.65 10.24
CA TRP A 247 1.50 -21.23 8.85
C TRP A 247 0.14 -20.93 8.21
N TRP A 248 -0.86 -21.79 8.45
CA TRP A 248 -2.23 -21.55 7.96
C TRP A 248 -2.88 -20.33 8.63
N ASN A 249 -2.62 -20.12 9.92
CA ASN A 249 -3.08 -18.94 10.63
C ASN A 249 -2.48 -17.66 10.02
N ALA A 250 -1.20 -17.67 9.69
CA ALA A 250 -0.55 -16.56 8.99
C ALA A 250 -1.06 -16.39 7.55
N PHE A 251 -1.37 -17.47 6.83
CA PHE A 251 -1.89 -17.41 5.46
C PHE A 251 -3.28 -16.80 5.37
N TRP A 252 -4.17 -17.22 6.27
CA TRP A 252 -5.52 -16.67 6.38
C TRP A 252 -5.54 -15.30 7.03
N GLY A 253 -4.55 -14.99 7.87
CA GLY A 253 -4.42 -13.70 8.52
C GLY A 253 -5.12 -13.64 9.86
N TYR A 254 -4.87 -14.64 10.71
CA TYR A 254 -5.17 -14.66 12.15
C TYR A 254 -3.94 -14.27 12.98
N ILE A 255 -2.97 -13.60 12.35
CA ILE A 255 -1.80 -13.04 13.01
C ILE A 255 -2.00 -11.55 13.22
N PRO A 256 -1.40 -10.94 14.25
CA PRO A 256 -1.42 -9.51 14.37
C PRO A 256 -0.47 -8.84 13.37
N GLY A 257 -0.87 -7.68 12.85
CA GLY A 257 -0.13 -6.93 11.83
C GLY A 257 -0.83 -5.63 11.45
N SER A 258 -0.26 -4.90 10.49
CA SER A 258 -0.93 -3.73 9.91
C SER A 258 -2.15 -4.14 9.08
N VAL A 259 -3.12 -3.23 8.93
CA VAL A 259 -4.47 -3.55 8.43
C VAL A 259 -4.45 -4.26 7.06
N GLY A 260 -3.58 -3.82 6.15
CA GLY A 260 -3.48 -4.37 4.79
C GLY A 260 -2.60 -5.61 4.64
N GLU A 261 -1.78 -5.95 5.64
CA GLU A 261 -0.73 -6.97 5.53
C GLU A 261 -1.13 -8.32 6.13
N VAL A 262 -2.24 -8.35 6.85
CA VAL A 262 -2.64 -9.49 7.67
C VAL A 262 -2.88 -10.76 6.85
N SER A 263 -3.65 -10.69 5.76
CA SER A 263 -4.13 -11.88 5.05
C SER A 263 -3.53 -12.00 3.67
N THR A 264 -2.56 -12.92 3.53
CA THR A 264 -1.93 -13.23 2.25
C THR A 264 -2.97 -13.72 1.23
N ALA A 265 -3.96 -14.52 1.67
CA ALA A 265 -5.02 -15.02 0.80
C ALA A 265 -5.85 -13.88 0.16
N MET A 266 -6.31 -12.92 0.97
CA MET A 266 -7.14 -11.82 0.47
C MET A 266 -6.36 -10.85 -0.42
N ILE A 267 -5.07 -10.63 -0.09
CA ILE A 267 -4.15 -9.85 -0.93
C ILE A 267 -3.94 -10.53 -2.28
N LEU A 268 -3.72 -11.85 -2.31
CA LEU A 268 -3.54 -12.60 -3.55
C LEU A 268 -4.83 -12.63 -4.39
N LEU A 269 -6.00 -12.64 -3.77
CA LEU A 269 -7.28 -12.56 -4.50
C LEU A 269 -7.40 -11.22 -5.22
N GLY A 270 -7.19 -10.11 -4.52
CA GLY A 270 -7.20 -8.77 -5.12
C GLY A 270 -6.08 -8.58 -6.16
N GLY A 271 -4.90 -9.10 -5.85
CA GLY A 271 -3.73 -9.09 -6.71
C GLY A 271 -3.92 -9.91 -8.01
N ALA A 272 -4.53 -11.09 -7.91
CA ALA A 272 -4.87 -11.92 -9.07
C ALA A 272 -5.87 -11.22 -9.98
N TYR A 273 -6.83 -10.48 -9.42
CA TYR A 273 -7.79 -9.69 -10.18
C TYR A 273 -7.12 -8.58 -11.00
N ILE A 274 -6.20 -7.80 -10.42
CA ILE A 274 -5.48 -6.74 -11.17
C ILE A 274 -4.47 -7.30 -12.17
N LEU A 275 -3.90 -8.49 -11.93
CA LEU A 275 -3.08 -9.23 -12.89
C LEU A 275 -3.92 -9.71 -14.08
N TYR A 276 -5.09 -10.30 -13.81
CA TYR A 276 -6.02 -10.75 -14.84
C TYR A 276 -6.50 -9.60 -15.73
N LYS A 277 -6.77 -8.43 -15.13
CA LYS A 277 -7.13 -7.20 -15.85
C LYS A 277 -5.97 -6.56 -16.62
N GLY A 278 -4.74 -7.06 -16.48
CA GLY A 278 -3.56 -6.55 -17.19
C GLY A 278 -3.08 -5.18 -16.70
N ILE A 279 -3.57 -4.71 -15.55
CA ILE A 279 -3.16 -3.44 -14.93
C ILE A 279 -1.79 -3.63 -14.25
N ALA A 280 -1.68 -4.70 -13.45
CA ALA A 280 -0.42 -5.06 -12.80
C ALA A 280 0.45 -5.91 -13.73
N SER A 281 1.77 -5.68 -13.70
CA SER A 281 2.70 -6.47 -14.49
C SER A 281 3.09 -7.77 -13.78
N TRP A 282 2.66 -8.91 -14.32
CA TRP A 282 3.11 -10.24 -13.87
C TRP A 282 4.63 -10.41 -13.88
N ARG A 283 5.34 -9.65 -14.74
CA ARG A 283 6.82 -9.67 -14.83
C ARG A 283 7.48 -9.14 -13.55
N ILE A 284 6.91 -8.09 -12.97
CA ILE A 284 7.40 -7.51 -11.71
C ILE A 284 7.12 -8.50 -10.58
N VAL A 285 5.88 -9.00 -10.50
CA VAL A 285 5.47 -9.97 -9.46
C VAL A 285 6.35 -11.22 -9.48
N LEU A 286 6.58 -11.82 -10.66
CA LEU A 286 7.50 -12.96 -10.78
C LEU A 286 8.95 -12.60 -10.46
N GLY A 287 9.39 -11.39 -10.80
CA GLY A 287 10.71 -10.89 -10.42
C GLY A 287 10.87 -10.84 -8.90
N VAL A 288 9.92 -10.23 -8.20
CA VAL A 288 9.90 -10.11 -6.73
C VAL A 288 9.89 -11.49 -6.08
N PHE A 289 8.99 -12.37 -6.52
CA PHE A 289 8.89 -13.72 -6.00
C PHE A 289 10.16 -14.54 -6.26
N GLY A 290 10.69 -14.50 -7.49
CA GLY A 290 11.92 -15.20 -7.87
C GLY A 290 13.15 -14.70 -7.10
N GLY A 291 13.27 -13.38 -6.93
CA GLY A 291 14.33 -12.77 -6.13
C GLY A 291 14.29 -13.25 -4.68
N MET A 292 13.10 -13.24 -4.06
CA MET A 292 12.90 -13.75 -2.70
C MET A 292 13.27 -15.24 -2.59
N VAL A 293 12.75 -16.10 -3.48
CA VAL A 293 13.00 -17.55 -3.42
C VAL A 293 14.48 -17.86 -3.53
N VAL A 294 15.18 -17.26 -4.50
CA VAL A 294 16.61 -17.49 -4.72
C VAL A 294 17.43 -17.07 -3.50
N THR A 295 17.18 -15.87 -2.95
CA THR A 295 17.95 -15.37 -1.80
C THR A 295 17.61 -16.12 -0.52
N ALA A 296 16.35 -16.47 -0.29
CA ALA A 296 15.95 -17.26 0.87
C ALA A 296 16.58 -18.66 0.82
N MET A 297 16.54 -19.35 -0.33
CA MET A 297 17.19 -20.65 -0.50
C MET A 297 18.71 -20.57 -0.28
N LEU A 298 19.35 -19.50 -0.75
CA LEU A 298 20.77 -19.27 -0.51
C LEU A 298 21.09 -19.16 0.99
N PHE A 299 20.34 -18.36 1.75
CA PHE A 299 20.57 -18.21 3.19
C PHE A 299 20.26 -19.48 3.99
N ASN A 300 19.20 -20.21 3.63
CA ASN A 300 18.90 -21.51 4.23
C ASN A 300 20.00 -22.55 3.95
N ALA A 301 20.65 -22.50 2.78
CA ALA A 301 21.75 -23.40 2.45
C ALA A 301 23.06 -23.06 3.16
N ILE A 302 23.33 -21.77 3.40
CA ILE A 302 24.51 -21.32 4.15
C ILE A 302 24.33 -21.63 5.65
N GLY A 303 23.12 -21.38 6.18
CA GLY A 303 22.82 -21.49 7.60
C GLY A 303 23.55 -20.45 8.46
N SER A 304 23.10 -20.27 9.70
CA SER A 304 23.80 -19.48 10.70
C SER A 304 23.42 -19.92 12.10
N ASP A 305 24.42 -20.18 12.95
CA ASP A 305 24.21 -20.53 14.36
C ASP A 305 23.89 -19.30 15.22
N THR A 306 24.20 -18.09 14.73
CA THR A 306 24.01 -16.83 15.48
C THR A 306 22.72 -16.11 15.11
N ASN A 307 22.08 -16.47 13.99
CA ASN A 307 20.89 -15.79 13.50
C ASN A 307 19.82 -16.79 13.04
N ALA A 308 18.74 -16.89 13.82
CA ALA A 308 17.64 -17.81 13.58
C ALA A 308 16.83 -17.51 12.31
N LEU A 309 16.88 -16.28 11.77
CA LEU A 309 16.18 -15.93 10.52
C LEU A 309 16.81 -16.57 9.28
N PHE A 310 18.07 -17.03 9.34
CA PHE A 310 18.68 -17.75 8.21
C PHE A 310 17.95 -19.06 7.91
N ALA A 311 17.25 -19.62 8.89
CA ALA A 311 16.45 -20.83 8.75
C ALA A 311 15.02 -20.57 8.24
N MET A 312 14.61 -19.30 8.04
CA MET A 312 13.29 -18.98 7.50
C MET A 312 13.21 -19.34 6.01
N PRO A 313 12.32 -20.26 5.59
CA PRO A 313 12.20 -20.65 4.20
C PRO A 313 11.31 -19.68 3.41
N TRP A 314 11.40 -19.75 2.09
CA TRP A 314 10.72 -18.84 1.15
C TRP A 314 9.19 -18.76 1.35
N TYR A 315 8.56 -19.86 1.78
CA TYR A 315 7.10 -19.91 2.01
C TYR A 315 6.67 -19.21 3.30
N TRP A 316 7.56 -19.09 4.30
CA TRP A 316 7.31 -18.25 5.47
C TRP A 316 7.53 -16.77 5.15
N HIS A 317 8.54 -16.43 4.34
CA HIS A 317 8.73 -15.04 3.89
C HIS A 317 7.54 -14.48 3.11
N LEU A 318 6.87 -15.32 2.31
CA LEU A 318 5.69 -14.91 1.53
C LEU A 318 4.50 -14.53 2.41
N VAL A 319 4.30 -15.29 3.48
CA VAL A 319 3.07 -15.27 4.30
C VAL A 319 3.19 -14.31 5.49
N THR A 320 4.40 -13.90 5.84
CA THR A 320 4.65 -13.04 7.00
C THR A 320 4.94 -11.59 6.63
N GLY A 321 4.31 -10.67 7.37
CA GLY A 321 4.44 -9.22 7.21
C GLY A 321 3.98 -8.69 5.85
N GLY A 322 4.36 -7.46 5.53
CA GLY A 322 3.91 -6.77 4.32
C GLY A 322 4.44 -7.25 2.96
N PHE A 323 5.06 -8.44 2.88
CA PHE A 323 5.67 -8.90 1.63
C PHE A 323 4.64 -9.11 0.51
N ALA A 324 3.58 -9.90 0.79
CA ALA A 324 2.54 -10.17 -0.20
C ALA A 324 1.84 -8.89 -0.65
N PHE A 325 1.55 -7.99 0.29
CA PHE A 325 0.91 -6.71 0.02
C PHE A 325 1.80 -5.83 -0.87
N GLY A 326 3.05 -5.67 -0.49
CA GLY A 326 4.01 -4.90 -1.26
C GLY A 326 4.26 -5.48 -2.64
N MET A 327 4.34 -6.80 -2.77
CA MET A 327 4.54 -7.49 -4.05
C MET A 327 3.39 -7.24 -5.03
N MET A 328 2.14 -7.32 -4.56
CA MET A 328 0.97 -7.25 -5.44
C MET A 328 0.49 -5.82 -5.72
N PHE A 329 0.57 -4.91 -4.74
CA PHE A 329 -0.05 -3.58 -4.83
C PHE A 329 0.93 -2.40 -4.86
N MET A 330 2.19 -2.58 -4.44
CA MET A 330 3.13 -1.45 -4.32
C MET A 330 4.31 -1.54 -5.28
N ALA A 331 4.88 -2.73 -5.47
CA ALA A 331 5.95 -2.97 -6.45
C ALA A 331 5.43 -2.87 -7.88
N THR A 332 4.14 -3.12 -8.09
CA THR A 332 3.44 -3.07 -9.38
C THR A 332 2.94 -1.66 -9.73
N ASP A 333 3.35 -0.62 -9.00
CA ASP A 333 3.03 0.78 -9.31
C ASP A 333 3.54 1.13 -10.72
N PRO A 334 2.63 1.51 -11.65
CA PRO A 334 3.00 1.77 -13.05
C PRO A 334 3.90 2.99 -13.24
N VAL A 335 4.06 3.86 -12.24
CA VAL A 335 4.82 5.11 -12.39
C VAL A 335 6.26 4.98 -11.90
N SER A 336 6.48 4.42 -10.70
CA SER A 336 7.83 4.35 -10.12
C SER A 336 8.61 3.10 -10.55
N ALA A 337 7.95 2.10 -11.13
CA ALA A 337 8.59 0.89 -11.61
C ALA A 337 9.24 1.05 -12.98
N SER A 338 10.11 0.09 -13.35
CA SER A 338 10.74 0.04 -14.67
C SER A 338 9.73 -0.14 -15.81
N PHE A 339 9.91 0.60 -16.90
CA PHE A 339 9.02 0.59 -18.06
C PHE A 339 9.31 -0.57 -19.02
N THR A 340 10.57 -0.97 -19.18
CA THR A 340 10.95 -2.00 -20.16
C THR A 340 10.62 -3.41 -19.69
N ASN A 341 10.18 -4.29 -20.61
CA ASN A 341 9.82 -5.68 -20.25
C ASN A 341 10.97 -6.47 -19.59
N THR A 342 12.21 -6.24 -20.03
CA THR A 342 13.39 -6.87 -19.41
C THR A 342 13.75 -6.19 -18.10
N GLY A 343 13.63 -4.87 -18.00
CA GLY A 343 13.89 -4.12 -16.77
C GLY A 343 12.93 -4.48 -15.64
N LYS A 344 11.66 -4.76 -15.95
CA LYS A 344 10.64 -5.22 -14.98
C LYS A 344 11.06 -6.48 -14.21
N TYR A 345 11.72 -7.44 -14.85
CA TYR A 345 12.22 -8.64 -14.16
C TYR A 345 13.37 -8.31 -13.20
N TRP A 346 14.32 -7.49 -13.64
CA TRP A 346 15.48 -7.11 -12.82
C TRP A 346 15.09 -6.19 -11.66
N PHE A 347 14.17 -5.26 -11.90
CA PHE A 347 13.57 -4.43 -10.88
C PHE A 347 12.89 -5.29 -9.81
N GLY A 348 12.01 -6.21 -10.22
CA GLY A 348 11.35 -7.13 -9.29
C GLY A 348 12.36 -8.00 -8.53
N ALA A 349 13.34 -8.58 -9.23
CA ALA A 349 14.38 -9.39 -8.60
C ALA A 349 15.17 -8.61 -7.54
N LEU A 350 15.54 -7.36 -7.84
CA LEU A 350 16.21 -6.48 -6.88
C LEU A 350 15.35 -6.25 -5.63
N VAL A 351 14.05 -5.96 -5.79
CA VAL A 351 13.13 -5.82 -4.66
C VAL A 351 13.13 -7.11 -3.82
N GLY A 352 12.90 -8.27 -4.44
CA GLY A 352 12.85 -9.56 -3.72
C GLY A 352 14.13 -9.89 -2.96
N ILE A 353 15.29 -9.68 -3.59
CA ILE A 353 16.62 -9.88 -2.97
C ILE A 353 16.78 -8.93 -1.78
N MET A 354 16.47 -7.64 -1.97
CA MET A 354 16.64 -6.63 -0.93
C MET A 354 15.72 -6.88 0.27
N VAL A 355 14.50 -7.38 0.07
CA VAL A 355 13.61 -7.75 1.18
C VAL A 355 14.26 -8.80 2.06
N VAL A 356 14.71 -9.91 1.47
CA VAL A 356 15.27 -11.03 2.24
C VAL A 356 16.57 -10.58 2.91
N LEU A 357 17.40 -9.80 2.23
CA LEU A 357 18.62 -9.26 2.80
C LEU A 357 18.32 -8.39 4.02
N VAL A 358 17.35 -7.47 3.94
CA VAL A 358 16.97 -6.63 5.08
C VAL A 358 16.39 -7.48 6.21
N ARG A 359 15.50 -8.43 5.91
CA ARG A 359 14.86 -9.30 6.91
C ARG A 359 15.85 -10.20 7.65
N VAL A 360 16.81 -10.79 6.94
CA VAL A 360 17.69 -11.82 7.49
C VAL A 360 19.00 -11.22 8.01
N VAL A 361 19.60 -10.27 7.29
CA VAL A 361 20.95 -9.77 7.61
C VAL A 361 20.92 -8.55 8.53
N ASN A 362 19.87 -7.72 8.49
CA ASN A 362 19.81 -6.50 9.28
C ASN A 362 18.98 -6.70 10.56
N PRO A 363 19.60 -6.76 11.75
CA PRO A 363 18.88 -6.99 13.01
C PRO A 363 18.03 -5.79 13.44
N ALA A 364 18.26 -4.60 12.88
CA ALA A 364 17.55 -3.39 13.29
C ALA A 364 16.11 -3.34 12.76
N PHE A 365 15.80 -4.03 11.65
CA PHE A 365 14.52 -3.90 10.96
C PHE A 365 13.91 -5.27 10.67
N PRO A 366 12.84 -5.66 11.40
CA PRO A 366 12.18 -6.94 11.15
C PRO A 366 11.53 -6.98 9.76
N GLU A 367 10.97 -5.87 9.27
CA GLU A 367 10.29 -5.77 7.98
C GLU A 367 11.16 -5.06 6.93
N GLY A 368 11.35 -5.69 5.76
CA GLY A 368 12.21 -5.15 4.68
C GLY A 368 11.49 -4.56 3.46
N MET A 369 10.16 -4.72 3.33
CA MET A 369 9.47 -4.46 2.06
C MET A 369 9.50 -3.00 1.63
N MET A 370 9.17 -2.10 2.56
CA MET A 370 9.16 -0.65 2.30
C MET A 370 10.52 -0.15 1.78
N LEU A 371 11.60 -0.43 2.52
CA LEU A 371 12.94 0.02 2.17
C LEU A 371 13.44 -0.62 0.86
N ALA A 372 13.12 -1.89 0.64
CA ALA A 372 13.49 -2.60 -0.59
C ALA A 372 12.84 -2.00 -1.85
N ILE A 373 11.54 -1.67 -1.80
CA ILE A 373 10.84 -1.02 -2.92
C ILE A 373 11.40 0.38 -3.17
N LEU A 374 11.57 1.19 -2.12
CA LEU A 374 12.13 2.54 -2.28
C LEU A 374 13.55 2.52 -2.85
N PHE A 375 14.38 1.58 -2.39
CA PHE A 375 15.71 1.36 -2.96
C PHE A 375 15.62 0.97 -4.44
N ALA A 376 14.79 -0.01 -4.80
CA ALA A 376 14.66 -0.46 -6.18
C ALA A 376 14.11 0.64 -7.13
N ASN A 377 13.22 1.51 -6.64
CA ASN A 377 12.70 2.64 -7.41
C ASN A 377 13.83 3.58 -7.87
N LEU A 378 14.86 3.80 -7.04
CA LEU A 378 16.03 4.59 -7.43
C LEU A 378 16.86 3.95 -8.55
N PHE A 379 16.86 2.62 -8.63
CA PHE A 379 17.55 1.85 -9.67
C PHE A 379 16.68 1.56 -10.91
N ALA A 380 15.37 1.80 -10.86
CA ALA A 380 14.46 1.55 -11.99
C ALA A 380 14.90 2.28 -13.28
N PRO A 381 15.28 3.57 -13.26
CA PRO A 381 15.77 4.26 -14.46
C PRO A 381 17.06 3.66 -15.01
N LEU A 382 17.94 3.14 -14.14
CA LEU A 382 19.20 2.53 -14.54
C LEU A 382 18.96 1.21 -15.30
N PHE A 383 18.01 0.39 -14.84
CA PHE A 383 17.62 -0.82 -15.55
C PHE A 383 17.08 -0.51 -16.95
N ASP A 384 16.22 0.48 -17.07
CA ASP A 384 15.68 0.90 -18.36
C ASP A 384 16.76 1.45 -19.29
N TYR A 385 17.68 2.26 -18.76
CA TYR A 385 18.81 2.79 -19.53
C TYR A 385 19.65 1.66 -20.14
N PHE A 386 20.05 0.66 -19.36
CA PHE A 386 20.85 -0.46 -19.86
C PHE A 386 20.10 -1.30 -20.90
N VAL A 387 18.80 -1.54 -20.70
CA VAL A 387 17.98 -2.30 -21.65
C VAL A 387 17.83 -1.55 -22.97
N VAL A 388 17.58 -0.24 -22.92
CA VAL A 388 17.47 0.61 -24.13
C VAL A 388 18.79 0.67 -24.88
N GLN A 389 19.91 0.92 -24.19
CA GLN A 389 21.25 0.94 -24.80
C GLN A 389 21.61 -0.38 -25.47
N LYS A 390 21.29 -1.52 -24.83
CA LYS A 390 21.50 -2.86 -25.41
C LYS A 390 20.66 -3.06 -26.68
N ASN A 391 19.43 -2.57 -26.70
CA ASN A 391 18.57 -2.64 -27.88
C ASN A 391 19.09 -1.76 -29.03
N ILE A 392 19.60 -0.56 -28.74
CA ILE A 392 20.23 0.31 -29.74
C ILE A 392 21.46 -0.37 -30.36
N LYS A 393 22.38 -0.91 -29.53
CA LYS A 393 23.55 -1.64 -30.01
C LYS A 393 23.19 -2.83 -30.89
N ARG A 394 22.16 -3.61 -30.51
CA ARG A 394 21.65 -4.73 -31.31
C ARG A 394 21.05 -4.31 -32.65
N ARG A 395 20.40 -3.14 -32.72
CA ARG A 395 19.85 -2.60 -33.97
C ARG A 395 20.96 -2.14 -34.91
N LEU A 396 21.97 -1.45 -34.38
CA LEU A 396 23.13 -1.01 -35.16
C LEU A 396 23.88 -2.21 -35.77
N ALA A 397 24.11 -3.26 -34.99
CA ALA A 397 24.78 -4.48 -35.44
C ALA A 397 24.00 -5.31 -36.49
N ARG A 398 22.72 -5.02 -36.73
CA ARG A 398 21.91 -5.66 -37.79
C ARG A 398 21.91 -4.85 -39.10
N ASN A 399 22.32 -3.59 -39.03
CA ASN A 399 22.37 -2.68 -40.18
C ASN A 399 23.81 -2.56 -40.75
N VAL A 400 24.71 -3.43 -40.30
CA VAL A 400 26.04 -3.71 -40.86
C VAL A 400 25.98 -5.14 -41.39
#